data_AF-A0A4V3X922-F1
#
_entry.id   AF-A0A4V3X922-F1
#
_cell.length_a   1.000
_cell.length_b   1.000
_cell.length_c   1.000
_cell.angle_alpha   90.00
_cell.angle_beta   90.00
_cell.angle_gamma   90.00
#
_symmetry.space_group_name_H-M   'P 1'
#
loop_
_entity.id
_entity.type
_entity.pdbx_description
1 polymer ?
#
loop_
_entity_poly.entity_id
_entity_poly.type
_entity_poly.pdbx_seq_one_letter_code
_entity_poly.pdbx_strand_id
1 'polypeptide(L)'
;MEIIHLVAGFTRHLSKHLEGTPDDGGLLQSVRPAQEDFKRAIRATAPDFRAHPRRATIKRSARVSYGESEEEEEEEEVQESIPLPTFLSNEEVVGKLDGQNPIYIDEVMRRADKAITRELPDHYPFVITKEYIEEVIAGWDVPARNLFDAMQRILSVQVKEIIVQHFSKFSQGGLLHNITVVINEYIKQCSNITLQRISWLLDIEKKPRTLNTHYYSDYRDKFLAYYRGCRQANEHGSLIAKLQRYQPNYKAVIQTSTSDFSKSVSKILSGLNEIQISSVKATDLPKLLPSDPFDPALHIMASVRAYFQVAYKRFADNLPMAIDHELILGLHQDRGLEKVLLKGLGVTGPDGHQRCKEFLQEPPHLVTRRDELQKKLERLDSAKKELLDLWL
;
A
#
# COMPACT_ATOMS: atom_id res chain seq x y z
N MET A 1 -40.42 -18.01 -19.12
CA MET A 1 -39.98 -18.75 -17.92
C MET A 1 -38.52 -19.18 -18.03
N GLU A 2 -38.09 -19.78 -19.13
CA GLU A 2 -36.74 -20.33 -19.30
C GLU A 2 -35.59 -19.32 -19.10
N ILE A 3 -35.68 -18.11 -19.68
CA ILE A 3 -34.64 -17.08 -19.50
C ILE A 3 -34.51 -16.62 -18.05
N ILE A 4 -35.62 -16.51 -17.32
CA ILE A 4 -35.60 -16.11 -15.90
C ILE A 4 -34.84 -17.16 -15.08
N HIS A 5 -35.06 -18.45 -15.35
CA HIS A 5 -34.30 -19.53 -14.71
C HIS A 5 -32.82 -19.52 -15.08
N LEU A 6 -32.47 -19.24 -16.35
CA LEU A 6 -31.08 -19.10 -16.78
C LEU A 6 -30.38 -17.93 -16.08
N VAL A 7 -31.03 -16.77 -16.02
CA VAL A 7 -30.52 -15.58 -15.31
C VAL A 7 -30.34 -15.88 -13.82
N ALA A 8 -31.34 -16.47 -13.16
CA ALA A 8 -31.25 -16.83 -11.73
C ALA A 8 -30.14 -17.86 -11.45
N GLY A 9 -29.94 -18.83 -12.36
CA GLY A 9 -28.84 -19.80 -12.25
C GLY A 9 -27.47 -19.14 -12.39
N PHE A 10 -27.33 -18.25 -13.37
CA PHE A 10 -26.12 -17.45 -13.58
C PHE A 10 -25.84 -16.54 -12.38
N THR A 11 -26.83 -15.78 -11.88
CA THR A 11 -26.63 -14.87 -10.76
C THR A 11 -26.21 -15.63 -9.51
N ARG A 12 -26.81 -16.79 -9.21
CA ARG A 12 -26.39 -17.64 -8.10
C ARG A 12 -24.94 -18.12 -8.25
N HIS A 13 -24.54 -18.54 -9.46
CA HIS A 13 -23.17 -18.98 -9.71
C HIS A 13 -22.17 -17.83 -9.53
N LEU A 14 -22.44 -16.67 -10.14
CA LEU A 14 -21.59 -15.50 -10.03
C LEU A 14 -21.51 -15.02 -8.58
N SER A 15 -22.62 -15.01 -7.84
CA SER A 15 -22.64 -14.61 -6.41
C SER A 15 -21.71 -15.47 -5.57
N LYS A 16 -21.76 -16.79 -5.74
CA LYS A 16 -20.85 -17.72 -5.04
C LYS A 16 -19.37 -17.44 -5.40
N HIS A 17 -19.10 -17.09 -6.66
CA HIS A 17 -17.76 -16.75 -7.11
C HIS A 17 -17.25 -15.44 -6.49
N LEU A 18 -18.12 -14.43 -6.39
CA LEU A 18 -17.82 -13.12 -5.79
C LEU A 18 -17.61 -13.20 -4.27
N GLU A 19 -18.36 -14.05 -3.56
CA GLU A 19 -18.13 -14.33 -2.13
C GLU A 19 -16.79 -15.05 -1.88
N GLY A 20 -16.24 -15.69 -2.90
CA GLY A 20 -14.97 -16.40 -2.86
C GLY A 20 -15.15 -17.92 -2.84
N THR A 21 -14.28 -18.61 -3.60
CA THR A 21 -14.17 -20.07 -3.58
C THR A 21 -12.81 -20.48 -3.00
N PRO A 22 -12.69 -21.69 -2.42
CA PRO A 22 -11.42 -22.18 -1.87
C PRO A 22 -10.40 -22.60 -2.96
N ASP A 23 -10.73 -22.45 -4.24
CA ASP A 23 -9.89 -22.86 -5.35
C ASP A 23 -8.72 -21.89 -5.56
N ASP A 24 -7.58 -22.41 -6.01
CA ASP A 24 -6.37 -21.61 -6.25
C ASP A 24 -6.58 -20.50 -7.31
N GLY A 25 -7.50 -20.74 -8.25
CA GLY A 25 -7.93 -19.77 -9.27
C GLY A 25 -9.10 -18.88 -8.85
N GLY A 26 -9.50 -18.89 -7.57
CA GLY A 26 -10.60 -18.06 -7.07
C GLY A 26 -10.31 -16.56 -7.21
N LEU A 27 -11.37 -15.75 -7.21
CA LEU A 27 -11.26 -14.29 -7.32
C LEU A 27 -10.36 -13.71 -6.23
N LEU A 28 -10.60 -14.10 -4.97
CA LEU A 28 -9.87 -13.58 -3.81
C LEU A 28 -8.39 -13.98 -3.84
N GLN A 29 -8.07 -15.17 -4.32
CA GLN A 29 -6.70 -15.65 -4.50
C GLN A 29 -6.00 -14.82 -5.59
N SER A 30 -6.71 -14.52 -6.68
CA SER A 30 -6.18 -13.77 -7.82
C SER A 30 -5.89 -12.30 -7.48
N VAL A 31 -6.63 -11.68 -6.56
CA VAL A 31 -6.41 -10.28 -6.16
C VAL A 31 -5.33 -10.08 -5.09
N ARG A 32 -5.00 -11.13 -4.30
CA ARG A 32 -4.01 -11.04 -3.20
C ARG A 32 -2.65 -10.45 -3.62
N PRO A 33 -2.03 -10.85 -4.75
CA PRO A 33 -0.77 -10.24 -5.16
C PRO A 33 -0.87 -8.73 -5.35
N ALA A 34 -1.96 -8.24 -5.94
CA ALA A 34 -2.18 -6.80 -6.11
C ALA A 34 -2.36 -6.07 -4.78
N GLN A 35 -3.01 -6.71 -3.79
CA GLN A 35 -3.16 -6.15 -2.44
C GLN A 35 -1.81 -6.05 -1.71
N GLU A 36 -0.95 -7.06 -1.84
CA GLU A 36 0.41 -7.04 -1.29
C GLU A 36 1.29 -6.00 -1.99
N ASP A 37 1.18 -5.86 -3.31
CA ASP A 37 1.88 -4.81 -4.08
C ASP A 37 1.45 -3.41 -3.63
N PHE A 38 0.15 -3.19 -3.47
CA PHE A 38 -0.40 -1.95 -2.94
C PHE A 38 0.13 -1.65 -1.53
N LYS A 39 0.11 -2.63 -0.62
CA LYS A 39 0.62 -2.49 0.73
C LYS A 39 2.10 -2.10 0.72
N ARG A 40 2.92 -2.75 -0.11
CA ARG A 40 4.33 -2.40 -0.31
C ARG A 40 4.51 -0.98 -0.86
N ALA A 41 3.70 -0.59 -1.84
CA ALA A 41 3.76 0.73 -2.47
C ALA A 41 3.39 1.86 -1.49
N ILE A 42 2.31 1.71 -0.71
CA ILE A 42 1.97 2.69 0.34
C ILE A 42 3.10 2.79 1.35
N ARG A 43 3.66 1.66 1.78
CA ARG A 43 4.77 1.66 2.72
C ARG A 43 6.01 2.38 2.17
N ALA A 44 6.29 2.26 0.88
CA ALA A 44 7.41 2.96 0.24
C ALA A 44 7.29 4.50 0.28
N THR A 45 6.08 5.04 0.49
CA THR A 45 5.86 6.49 0.63
C THR A 45 6.31 7.08 1.97
N ALA A 46 6.77 6.23 2.90
CA ALA A 46 7.15 6.67 4.24
C ALA A 46 8.32 7.68 4.16
N PRO A 47 8.25 8.83 4.86
CA PRO A 47 9.22 9.91 4.66
C PRO A 47 10.62 9.50 5.13
N ASP A 48 11.62 9.74 4.27
CA ASP A 48 13.03 9.41 4.51
C ASP A 48 13.73 10.53 5.29
N PHE A 49 13.44 10.59 6.59
CA PHE A 49 14.06 11.59 7.46
C PHE A 49 15.49 11.22 7.87
N ARG A 50 16.41 12.18 7.74
CA ARG A 50 17.82 12.08 8.08
C ARG A 50 18.13 12.93 9.32
N ALA A 51 18.60 12.31 10.40
CA ALA A 51 18.85 12.99 11.69
C ALA A 51 20.15 13.82 11.73
N HIS A 52 20.82 13.97 10.59
CA HIS A 52 21.99 14.82 10.43
C HIS A 52 21.69 15.90 9.38
N PRO A 53 22.36 17.06 9.44
CA PRO A 53 22.22 18.08 8.42
C PRO A 53 22.65 17.56 7.04
N ARG A 54 22.11 18.16 5.98
CA ARG A 54 22.61 17.94 4.62
C ARG A 54 24.08 18.38 4.56
N ARG A 55 24.97 17.51 4.07
CA ARG A 55 26.36 17.91 3.81
C ARG A 55 26.34 18.96 2.70
N ALA A 56 26.97 20.11 2.94
CA ALA A 56 27.20 21.06 1.87
C ALA A 56 28.14 20.39 0.86
N THR A 57 27.70 20.22 -0.38
CA THR A 57 28.57 19.86 -1.50
C THR A 57 29.56 21.01 -1.63
N ILE A 58 30.76 20.85 -1.04
CA ILE A 58 31.84 21.79 -1.29
C ILE A 58 32.23 21.54 -2.74
N LYS A 59 31.62 22.27 -3.67
CA LYS A 59 32.25 22.52 -4.96
C LYS A 59 33.57 23.19 -4.60
N ARG A 60 34.67 22.42 -4.59
CA ARG A 60 36.01 23.01 -4.59
C ARG A 60 35.99 23.94 -5.78
N SER A 61 35.91 25.24 -5.54
CA SER A 61 36.13 26.23 -6.57
C SER A 61 37.49 25.90 -7.16
N ALA A 62 37.48 25.39 -8.39
CA ALA A 62 38.69 25.13 -9.14
C ALA A 62 39.56 26.38 -9.02
N ARG A 63 40.71 26.24 -8.37
CA ARG A 63 41.78 27.21 -8.54
C ARG A 63 42.07 27.19 -10.03
N VAL A 64 41.78 28.29 -10.70
CA VAL A 64 42.16 28.54 -12.09
C VAL A 64 43.67 28.30 -12.20
N SER A 65 44.02 27.12 -12.70
CA SER A 65 45.34 26.78 -13.20
C SER A 65 45.10 26.29 -14.62
N TYR A 66 45.57 27.08 -15.58
CA TYR A 66 45.55 26.75 -16.99
C TYR A 66 46.18 25.38 -17.24
N GLY A 67 45.46 24.50 -17.94
CA GLY A 67 46.04 23.40 -18.70
C GLY A 67 45.52 22.01 -18.31
N GLU A 68 44.91 21.38 -19.32
CA GLU A 68 44.72 19.93 -19.50
C GLU A 68 43.44 19.30 -18.92
N SER A 69 42.48 19.11 -19.85
CA SER A 69 41.43 18.08 -19.89
C SER A 69 40.90 17.56 -18.55
N GLU A 70 39.83 18.19 -18.06
CA GLU A 70 38.99 17.65 -16.99
C GLU A 70 38.05 16.61 -17.60
N GLU A 71 38.32 15.33 -17.35
CA GLU A 71 37.27 14.32 -17.30
C GLU A 71 36.40 14.64 -16.08
N GLU A 72 35.12 14.94 -16.30
CA GLU A 72 34.13 15.16 -15.25
C GLU A 72 33.93 13.84 -14.49
N GLU A 73 34.73 13.59 -13.45
CA GLU A 73 34.44 12.58 -12.45
C GLU A 73 33.20 13.04 -11.67
N GLU A 74 32.04 12.49 -12.02
CA GLU A 74 30.83 12.57 -11.19
C GLU A 74 31.17 11.98 -9.81
N GLU A 75 31.39 12.85 -8.82
CA GLU A 75 31.53 12.43 -7.42
C GLU A 75 30.22 11.76 -6.99
N GLU A 76 30.18 10.42 -7.06
CA GLU A 76 29.09 9.62 -6.49
C GLU A 76 28.95 10.01 -5.01
N GLU A 77 27.85 10.72 -4.67
CA GLU A 77 27.47 10.96 -3.29
C GLU A 77 27.35 9.59 -2.60
N VAL A 78 28.37 9.21 -1.82
CA VAL A 78 28.33 8.00 -1.00
C VAL A 78 27.18 8.17 -0.02
N GLN A 79 26.02 7.63 -0.39
CA GLN A 79 24.79 7.71 0.36
C GLN A 79 24.99 6.87 1.61
N GLU A 80 25.45 7.50 2.70
CA GLU A 80 25.68 6.85 3.99
C GLU A 80 24.41 6.07 4.35
N SER A 81 24.55 4.74 4.35
CA SER A 81 23.46 3.82 4.65
C SER A 81 23.12 3.98 6.12
N ILE A 82 22.03 4.71 6.39
CA ILE A 82 21.56 4.89 7.77
C ILE A 82 21.18 3.53 8.33
N PRO A 83 21.57 3.23 9.59
CA PRO A 83 21.16 2.00 10.26
C PRO A 83 19.65 1.93 10.28
N LEU A 84 19.07 0.88 9.72
CA LEU A 84 17.62 0.72 9.62
C LEU A 84 16.97 0.64 11.02
N PRO A 85 15.74 1.17 11.21
CA PRO A 85 15.03 1.09 12.49
C PRO A 85 14.65 -0.37 12.80
N THR A 86 15.49 -1.04 13.58
CA THR A 86 15.35 -2.47 13.89
C THR A 86 14.04 -2.82 14.61
N PHE A 87 13.43 -1.88 15.34
CA PHE A 87 12.15 -2.09 16.00
C PHE A 87 10.98 -2.31 15.03
N LEU A 88 11.15 -2.02 13.74
CA LEU A 88 10.17 -2.34 12.70
C LEU A 88 10.39 -3.73 12.08
N SER A 89 11.47 -4.46 12.38
CA SER A 89 11.82 -5.71 11.68
C SER A 89 10.72 -6.78 11.70
N ASN A 90 9.90 -6.80 12.76
CA ASN A 90 8.81 -7.76 12.93
C ASN A 90 7.51 -7.33 12.24
N GLU A 91 7.42 -6.07 11.82
CA GLU A 91 6.23 -5.49 11.22
C GLU A 91 6.42 -5.25 9.71
N GLU A 92 7.68 -5.24 9.29
CA GLU A 92 8.12 -4.52 8.11
C GLU A 92 9.44 -5.15 7.62
N VAL A 93 9.44 -5.78 6.43
CA VAL A 93 10.70 -6.12 5.74
C VAL A 93 11.41 -4.81 5.47
N VAL A 94 12.42 -4.45 6.27
CA VAL A 94 13.04 -3.13 6.19
C VAL A 94 13.90 -3.08 4.93
N GLY A 95 13.29 -2.65 3.82
CA GLY A 95 14.00 -2.30 2.60
C GLY A 95 14.84 -1.03 2.81
N LYS A 96 15.82 -0.80 1.93
CA LYS A 96 16.54 0.48 1.90
C LYS A 96 15.50 1.60 1.77
N LEU A 97 15.61 2.64 2.60
CA LEU A 97 14.94 3.91 2.31
C LEU A 97 15.40 4.31 0.91
N ASP A 98 14.46 4.54 -0.01
CA ASP A 98 14.71 4.57 -1.46
C ASP A 98 15.74 5.64 -1.87
N GLY A 99 16.11 6.54 -0.96
CA GLY A 99 17.19 7.52 -1.13
C GLY A 99 16.88 8.57 -2.19
N GLN A 100 15.71 8.48 -2.86
CA GLN A 100 15.30 9.37 -3.93
C GLN A 100 14.94 10.78 -3.42
N ASN A 101 14.43 10.90 -2.19
CA ASN A 101 14.06 12.19 -1.62
C ASN A 101 14.29 12.27 -0.09
N PRO A 102 15.56 12.31 0.35
CA PRO A 102 15.89 12.43 1.77
C PRO A 102 15.54 13.81 2.32
N ILE A 103 14.87 13.84 3.48
CA ILE A 103 14.51 15.06 4.22
C ILE A 103 15.45 15.19 5.41
N TYR A 104 16.35 16.18 5.35
CA TYR A 104 17.37 16.37 6.39
C TYR A 104 16.85 17.17 7.58
N ILE A 105 17.45 16.96 8.74
CA ILE A 105 17.03 17.61 9.99
C ILE A 105 17.07 19.14 9.91
N ASP A 106 18.05 19.71 9.19
CA ASP A 106 18.17 21.15 8.98
C ASP A 106 17.05 21.70 8.08
N GLU A 107 16.52 20.88 7.19
CA GLU A 107 15.37 21.22 6.37
C GLU A 107 14.07 21.23 7.18
N VAL A 108 13.87 20.23 8.03
CA VAL A 108 12.74 20.19 8.98
C VAL A 108 12.79 21.40 9.90
N MET A 109 13.95 21.72 10.45
CA MET A 109 14.14 22.87 11.34
C MET A 109 13.88 24.20 10.63
N ARG A 110 14.41 24.39 9.43
CA ARG A 110 14.17 25.60 8.63
C ARG A 110 12.70 25.78 8.29
N ARG A 111 11.97 24.68 8.03
CA ARG A 111 10.52 24.72 7.82
C ARG A 111 9.81 25.12 9.12
N ALA A 112 10.24 24.56 10.24
CA ALA A 112 9.72 24.88 11.56
C ALA A 112 9.90 26.35 11.93
N ASP A 113 11.12 26.89 11.76
CA ASP A 113 11.45 28.30 12.05
C ASP A 113 10.60 29.28 11.22
N LYS A 114 10.34 28.95 9.95
CA LYS A 114 9.51 29.77 9.06
C LYS A 114 8.02 29.80 9.44
N ALA A 115 7.55 28.79 10.16
CA ALA A 115 6.15 28.70 10.56
C ALA A 115 5.86 29.32 11.93
N ILE A 116 6.90 29.64 12.72
CA ILE A 116 6.73 30.35 13.99
C ILE A 116 6.11 31.73 13.71
N THR A 117 5.08 32.07 14.47
CA THR A 117 4.40 33.37 14.40
C THR A 117 4.57 34.16 15.71
N ARG A 118 3.70 33.92 16.70
CA ARG A 118 3.71 34.59 18.02
C ARG A 118 4.03 33.61 19.16
N GLU A 119 4.40 32.38 18.81
CA GLU A 119 4.82 31.36 19.74
C GLU A 119 6.16 31.71 20.40
N LEU A 120 6.40 31.17 21.61
CA LEU A 120 7.67 31.31 22.31
C LEU A 120 8.74 30.41 21.67
N PRO A 121 10.04 30.66 21.92
CA PRO A 121 11.09 29.70 21.60
C PRO A 121 10.73 28.29 22.09
N ASP A 122 11.11 27.28 21.32
CA ASP A 122 10.83 25.86 21.53
C ASP A 122 9.34 25.44 21.42
N HIS A 123 8.43 26.35 21.07
CA HIS A 123 7.01 26.06 20.85
C HIS A 123 6.67 26.13 19.37
N TYR A 124 6.88 25.02 18.66
CA TYR A 124 6.61 24.96 17.22
C TYR A 124 5.13 24.65 16.93
N PRO A 125 4.49 25.36 15.99
CA PRO A 125 3.10 25.13 15.68
C PRO A 125 2.88 23.77 15.02
N PHE A 126 1.75 23.13 15.34
CA PHE A 126 1.38 21.82 14.79
C PHE A 126 1.27 21.77 13.27
N VAL A 127 1.10 22.94 12.63
CA VAL A 127 0.95 23.08 11.17
C VAL A 127 2.05 22.37 10.39
N ILE A 128 3.29 22.37 10.90
CA ILE A 128 4.43 21.72 10.22
C ILE A 128 4.30 20.20 10.20
N THR A 129 3.99 19.60 11.35
CA THR A 129 3.72 18.16 11.45
C THR A 129 2.56 17.77 10.54
N LYS A 130 1.51 18.61 10.50
CA LYS A 130 0.35 18.40 9.64
C LYS A 130 0.72 18.44 8.15
N GLU A 131 1.47 19.45 7.71
CA GLU A 131 1.88 19.58 6.31
C GLU A 131 2.70 18.38 5.83
N TYR A 132 3.66 17.91 6.62
CA TYR A 132 4.41 16.68 6.28
C TYR A 132 3.49 15.46 6.17
N ILE A 133 2.50 15.33 7.04
CA ILE A 133 1.54 14.22 6.97
C ILE A 133 0.68 14.32 5.70
N GLU A 134 0.20 15.53 5.36
CA GLU A 134 -0.59 15.78 4.15
C GLU A 134 0.23 15.43 2.89
N GLU A 135 1.50 15.81 2.82
CA GLU A 135 2.41 15.50 1.72
C GLU A 135 2.61 13.98 1.54
N VAL A 136 2.84 13.26 2.65
CA VAL A 136 3.02 11.80 2.60
C VAL A 136 1.75 11.09 2.13
N ILE A 137 0.59 11.49 2.65
CA ILE A 137 -0.70 10.88 2.30
C ILE A 137 -1.12 11.23 0.87
N ALA A 138 -0.73 12.39 0.34
CA ALA A 138 -0.95 12.72 -1.07
C ALA A 138 -0.29 11.69 -2.00
N GLY A 139 0.82 11.08 -1.59
CA GLY A 139 1.48 9.99 -2.32
C GLY A 139 0.67 8.68 -2.39
N TRP A 140 -0.44 8.55 -1.67
CA TRP A 140 -1.23 7.30 -1.61
C TRP A 140 -2.26 7.16 -2.73
N ASP A 141 -2.58 8.25 -3.46
CA ASP A 141 -3.59 8.23 -4.53
C ASP A 141 -3.19 7.30 -5.68
N VAL A 142 -1.95 7.36 -6.15
CA VAL A 142 -1.47 6.53 -7.26
C VAL A 142 -1.49 5.04 -6.91
N PRO A 143 -0.90 4.57 -5.78
CA PRO A 143 -1.03 3.17 -5.37
C PRO A 143 -2.48 2.71 -5.20
N ALA A 144 -3.36 3.56 -4.65
CA ALA A 144 -4.76 3.24 -4.45
C ALA A 144 -5.50 3.00 -5.77
N ARG A 145 -5.26 3.85 -6.78
CA ARG A 145 -5.82 3.68 -8.13
C ARG A 145 -5.27 2.45 -8.83
N ASN A 146 -3.97 2.18 -8.69
CA ASN A 146 -3.35 0.98 -9.26
C ASN A 146 -3.97 -0.31 -8.71
N LEU A 147 -4.26 -0.35 -7.40
CA LEU A 147 -4.97 -1.48 -6.79
C LEU A 147 -6.37 -1.65 -7.39
N PHE A 148 -7.12 -0.55 -7.49
CA PHE A 148 -8.45 -0.54 -8.08
C PHE A 148 -8.44 -1.08 -9.52
N ASP A 149 -7.55 -0.56 -10.37
CA ASP A 149 -7.44 -0.98 -11.78
C ASP A 149 -7.06 -2.47 -11.88
N ALA A 150 -6.16 -2.95 -11.03
CA ALA A 150 -5.78 -4.36 -10.99
C ALA A 150 -6.98 -5.26 -10.60
N MET A 151 -7.72 -4.91 -9.54
CA MET A 151 -8.89 -5.66 -9.09
C MET A 151 -10.02 -5.62 -10.13
N GLN A 152 -10.29 -4.46 -10.73
CA GLN A 152 -11.32 -4.28 -11.76
C GLN A 152 -11.00 -5.09 -13.02
N ARG A 153 -9.74 -5.17 -13.43
CA ARG A 153 -9.27 -6.02 -14.53
C ARG A 153 -9.47 -7.50 -14.22
N ILE A 154 -9.05 -7.97 -13.05
CA ILE A 154 -9.19 -9.37 -12.63
C ILE A 154 -10.68 -9.77 -12.60
N LEU A 155 -11.51 -8.94 -11.98
CA LEU A 155 -12.95 -9.15 -11.91
C LEU A 155 -13.57 -9.22 -13.31
N SER A 156 -13.23 -8.28 -14.20
CA SER A 156 -13.78 -8.22 -15.56
C SER A 156 -13.45 -9.47 -16.38
N VAL A 157 -12.23 -10.00 -16.24
CA VAL A 157 -11.82 -11.25 -16.92
C VAL A 157 -12.64 -12.43 -16.41
N GLN A 158 -12.72 -12.62 -15.09
CA GLN A 158 -13.43 -13.76 -14.52
C GLN A 158 -14.95 -13.69 -14.76
N VAL A 159 -15.56 -12.52 -14.63
CA VAL A 159 -16.97 -12.32 -14.95
C VAL A 159 -17.26 -12.67 -16.42
N LYS A 160 -16.39 -12.25 -17.34
CA LYS A 160 -16.51 -12.57 -18.76
C LYS A 160 -16.46 -14.08 -19.01
N GLU A 161 -15.56 -14.80 -18.33
CA GLU A 161 -15.48 -16.26 -18.43
C GLU A 161 -16.77 -16.93 -17.95
N ILE A 162 -17.31 -16.50 -16.80
CA ILE A 162 -18.56 -17.04 -16.25
C ILE A 162 -19.75 -16.75 -17.19
N ILE A 163 -19.81 -15.55 -17.80
CA ILE A 163 -20.82 -15.20 -18.80
C ILE A 163 -20.76 -16.16 -19.99
N VAL A 164 -19.56 -16.39 -20.55
CA VAL A 164 -19.38 -17.29 -21.70
C VAL A 164 -19.76 -18.73 -21.34
N GLN A 165 -19.38 -19.22 -20.15
CA GLN A 165 -19.74 -20.55 -19.68
C GLN A 165 -21.27 -20.76 -19.62
N HIS A 166 -22.02 -19.77 -19.16
CA HIS A 166 -23.48 -19.86 -19.03
C HIS A 166 -24.23 -19.62 -20.34
N PHE A 167 -23.78 -18.66 -21.16
CA PHE A 167 -24.58 -18.14 -22.27
C PHE A 167 -24.02 -18.39 -23.67
N SER A 168 -22.88 -19.09 -23.81
CA SER A 168 -22.27 -19.43 -25.12
C SER A 168 -23.24 -20.10 -26.10
N LYS A 169 -24.11 -20.99 -25.59
CA LYS A 169 -25.14 -21.70 -26.36
C LYS A 169 -26.19 -20.76 -26.97
N PHE A 170 -26.37 -19.58 -26.40
CA PHE A 170 -27.36 -18.57 -26.79
C PHE A 170 -26.71 -17.36 -27.49
N SER A 171 -25.57 -17.58 -28.13
CA SER A 171 -24.83 -16.52 -28.86
C SER A 171 -25.57 -16.03 -30.10
N GLN A 172 -26.26 -16.92 -30.81
CA GLN A 172 -26.97 -16.61 -32.07
C GLN A 172 -28.18 -15.70 -31.85
N GLY A 173 -28.97 -15.95 -30.80
CA GLY A 173 -30.10 -15.10 -30.41
C GLY A 173 -29.70 -13.76 -29.78
N GLY A 174 -28.39 -13.45 -29.67
CA GLY A 174 -27.89 -12.20 -29.09
C GLY A 174 -27.96 -12.12 -27.56
N LEU A 175 -28.36 -13.18 -26.86
CA LEU A 175 -28.48 -13.18 -25.39
C LEU A 175 -27.12 -12.95 -24.72
N LEU A 176 -26.08 -13.67 -25.17
CA LEU A 176 -24.72 -13.53 -24.67
C LEU A 176 -24.22 -12.07 -24.78
N HIS A 177 -24.44 -11.44 -25.94
CA HIS A 177 -24.03 -10.05 -26.18
C HIS A 177 -24.77 -9.09 -25.24
N ASN A 178 -26.10 -9.20 -25.15
CA ASN A 178 -26.90 -8.31 -24.30
C ASN A 178 -26.54 -8.46 -22.82
N ILE A 179 -26.35 -9.69 -22.32
CA ILE A 179 -25.90 -9.92 -20.94
C ILE A 179 -24.53 -9.31 -20.68
N THR A 180 -23.59 -9.48 -21.63
CA THR A 180 -22.24 -8.89 -21.52
C THR A 180 -22.32 -7.37 -21.43
N VAL A 181 -23.13 -6.73 -22.28
CA VAL A 181 -23.32 -5.27 -22.27
C VAL A 181 -23.91 -4.79 -20.93
N VAL A 182 -24.97 -5.44 -20.47
CA VAL A 182 -25.65 -5.05 -19.21
C VAL A 182 -24.73 -5.20 -18.00
N ILE A 183 -23.97 -6.29 -17.93
CA ILE A 183 -23.04 -6.54 -16.81
C ILE A 183 -21.86 -5.56 -16.85
N ASN A 184 -21.29 -5.29 -18.03
CA ASN A 184 -20.19 -4.32 -18.14
C ASN A 184 -20.62 -2.92 -17.71
N GLU A 185 -21.84 -2.50 -18.08
CA GLU A 185 -22.40 -1.24 -17.62
C GLU A 185 -22.60 -1.24 -16.09
N TYR A 186 -23.04 -2.35 -15.51
CA TYR A 186 -23.19 -2.47 -14.06
C TYR A 186 -21.85 -2.45 -13.31
N ILE A 187 -20.83 -3.16 -13.81
CA ILE A 187 -19.46 -3.10 -13.29
C ILE A 187 -18.92 -1.67 -13.35
N LYS A 188 -19.22 -0.92 -14.43
CA LYS A 188 -18.83 0.48 -14.56
C LYS A 188 -19.51 1.38 -13.53
N GLN A 189 -20.77 1.11 -13.18
CA GLN A 189 -21.47 1.83 -12.11
C GLN A 189 -20.83 1.55 -10.75
N CYS A 190 -20.57 0.28 -10.41
CA CYS A 190 -19.85 -0.10 -9.20
C CYS A 190 -18.45 0.57 -9.16
N SER A 191 -17.73 0.54 -10.28
CA SER A 191 -16.42 1.19 -10.44
C SER A 191 -16.44 2.67 -10.09
N ASN A 192 -17.45 3.42 -10.56
CA ASN A 192 -17.59 4.83 -10.26
C ASN A 192 -17.82 5.08 -8.76
N ILE A 193 -18.65 4.26 -8.10
CA ILE A 193 -18.90 4.33 -6.66
C ILE A 193 -17.61 4.02 -5.89
N THR A 194 -16.87 2.99 -6.29
CA THR A 194 -15.60 2.62 -5.69
C THR A 194 -14.59 3.77 -5.77
N LEU A 195 -14.44 4.42 -6.94
CA LEU A 195 -13.52 5.56 -7.10
C LEU A 195 -13.90 6.75 -6.22
N GLN A 196 -15.20 7.01 -6.03
CA GLN A 196 -15.67 8.03 -5.08
C GLN A 196 -15.31 7.65 -3.64
N ARG A 197 -15.45 6.36 -3.28
CA ARG A 197 -15.08 5.85 -1.95
C ARG A 197 -13.58 5.94 -1.69
N ILE A 198 -12.75 5.61 -2.67
CA ILE A 198 -11.28 5.75 -2.60
C ILE A 198 -10.91 7.22 -2.34
N SER A 199 -11.50 8.14 -3.11
CA SER A 199 -11.26 9.58 -2.96
C SER A 199 -11.66 10.06 -1.56
N TRP A 200 -12.82 9.62 -1.07
CA TRP A 200 -13.27 9.92 0.28
C TRP A 200 -12.33 9.38 1.36
N LEU A 201 -11.85 8.13 1.23
CA LEU A 201 -10.89 7.53 2.17
C LEU A 201 -9.57 8.31 2.21
N LEU A 202 -9.07 8.77 1.07
CA LEU A 202 -7.87 9.61 1.01
C LEU A 202 -8.09 10.96 1.70
N ASP A 203 -9.25 11.59 1.48
CA ASP A 203 -9.56 12.91 2.04
C ASP A 203 -9.74 12.89 3.56
N ILE A 204 -10.25 11.80 4.14
CA ILE A 204 -10.31 11.66 5.60
C ILE A 204 -8.92 11.44 6.20
N GLU A 205 -8.03 10.72 5.53
CA GLU A 205 -6.68 10.42 6.04
C GLU A 205 -5.76 11.65 6.03
N LYS A 206 -5.92 12.55 5.05
CA LYS A 206 -5.17 13.83 4.97
C LYS A 206 -5.30 14.69 6.23
N LYS A 207 -6.35 14.50 7.04
CA LYS A 207 -6.57 15.27 8.27
C LYS A 207 -6.01 14.50 9.46
N PRO A 208 -4.86 14.89 10.03
CA PRO A 208 -4.20 14.06 11.04
C PRO A 208 -5.04 13.93 12.30
N ARG A 209 -5.49 12.71 12.60
CA ARG A 209 -6.19 12.37 13.85
C ARG A 209 -6.07 10.89 14.11
N THR A 210 -5.89 10.51 15.36
CA THR A 210 -5.93 9.11 15.77
C THR A 210 -6.51 8.96 17.15
N LEU A 211 -7.36 7.93 17.34
CA LEU A 211 -7.76 7.45 18.67
C LEU A 211 -6.82 6.37 19.18
N ASN A 212 -5.93 5.86 18.31
CA ASN A 212 -4.94 4.85 18.65
C ASN A 212 -3.72 5.48 19.36
N THR A 213 -4.00 6.13 20.49
CA THR A 213 -3.06 6.97 21.25
C THR A 213 -1.88 6.18 21.79
N HIS A 214 -2.11 4.94 22.22
CA HIS A 214 -1.07 4.05 22.74
C HIS A 214 -0.03 3.74 21.67
N TYR A 215 -0.48 3.24 20.51
CA TYR A 215 0.44 2.89 19.42
C TYR A 215 1.13 4.12 18.84
N TYR A 216 0.42 5.24 18.68
CA TYR A 216 1.04 6.49 18.26
C TYR A 216 2.18 6.92 19.21
N SER A 217 1.92 6.93 20.52
CA SER A 217 2.93 7.33 21.51
C SER A 217 4.12 6.37 21.53
N ASP A 218 3.87 5.06 21.51
CA ASP A 218 4.92 4.04 21.46
C ASP A 218 5.80 4.18 20.20
N TYR A 219 5.20 4.34 19.01
CA TYR A 219 5.98 4.59 17.79
C TYR A 219 6.77 5.90 17.87
N ARG A 220 6.15 6.97 18.37
CA ARG A 220 6.81 8.28 18.47
C ARG A 220 8.04 8.17 19.35
N ASP A 221 7.94 7.52 20.50
CA ASP A 221 9.04 7.38 21.45
C ASP A 221 10.15 6.48 20.86
N LYS A 222 9.80 5.41 20.14
CA LYS A 222 10.74 4.56 19.40
C LYS A 222 11.48 5.32 18.29
N PHE A 223 10.76 6.06 17.45
CA PHE A 223 11.37 6.86 16.38
C PHE A 223 12.23 7.98 16.94
N LEU A 224 11.81 8.65 18.02
CA LEU A 224 12.60 9.68 18.69
C LEU A 224 13.92 9.12 19.23
N ALA A 225 13.86 7.99 19.94
CA ALA A 225 15.05 7.29 20.43
C ALA A 225 15.99 6.88 19.28
N TYR A 226 15.42 6.36 18.20
CA TYR A 226 16.15 6.01 16.99
C TYR A 226 16.85 7.21 16.34
N TYR A 227 16.15 8.33 16.14
CA TYR A 227 16.74 9.53 15.54
C TYR A 227 17.81 10.17 16.43
N ARG A 228 17.58 10.23 17.75
CA ARG A 228 18.59 10.65 18.73
C ARG A 228 19.83 9.76 18.66
N GLY A 229 19.65 8.44 18.58
CA GLY A 229 20.76 7.49 18.41
C GLY A 229 21.56 7.73 17.13
N CYS A 230 20.89 7.92 16.00
CA CYS A 230 21.53 8.25 14.72
C CYS A 230 22.32 9.57 14.79
N ARG A 231 21.77 10.58 15.46
CA ARG A 231 22.39 11.90 15.61
C ARG A 231 23.62 11.86 16.51
N GLN A 232 23.51 11.21 17.66
CA GLN A 232 24.63 10.99 18.58
C GLN A 232 25.76 10.20 17.92
N ALA A 233 25.43 9.18 17.12
CA ALA A 233 26.43 8.41 16.37
C ALA A 233 27.17 9.28 15.34
N ASN A 234 26.48 10.19 14.65
CA ASN A 234 27.10 11.10 13.69
C ASN A 234 27.94 12.22 14.33
N GLU A 235 27.45 12.88 15.38
CA GLU A 235 28.13 14.04 15.98
C GLU A 235 29.19 13.64 17.02
N HIS A 236 28.90 12.61 17.81
CA HIS A 236 29.69 12.22 18.98
C HIS A 236 30.03 10.74 18.99
N GLY A 237 29.81 9.98 17.92
CA GLY A 237 30.02 8.53 17.89
C GLY A 237 31.44 8.12 18.29
N SER A 238 32.45 8.87 17.84
CA SER A 238 33.84 8.67 18.25
C SER A 238 34.06 8.91 19.75
N LEU A 239 33.44 9.96 20.32
CA LEU A 239 33.52 10.28 21.74
C LEU A 239 32.80 9.22 22.58
N ILE A 240 31.57 8.88 22.22
CA ILE A 240 30.74 7.90 22.93
C ILE A 240 31.39 6.51 22.89
N ALA A 241 31.91 6.08 21.73
CA ALA A 241 32.63 4.81 21.62
C ALA A 241 33.90 4.78 22.49
N LYS A 242 34.64 5.90 22.57
CA LYS A 242 35.81 6.01 23.46
C LYS A 242 35.42 5.98 24.94
N LEU A 243 34.31 6.62 25.32
CA LEU A 243 33.78 6.62 26.69
C LEU A 243 33.22 5.25 27.11
N GLN A 244 32.60 4.50 26.19
CA GLN A 244 32.13 3.12 26.44
C GLN A 244 33.28 2.14 26.62
N ARG A 245 34.39 2.33 25.88
CA ARG A 245 35.61 1.51 25.99
C ARG A 245 36.51 1.90 27.16
N TYR A 246 36.20 2.99 27.85
CA TYR A 246 36.96 3.43 29.01
C TYR A 246 36.83 2.42 30.16
N GLN A 247 37.96 1.91 30.63
CA GLN A 247 38.03 1.08 31.83
C GLN A 247 38.83 1.80 32.92
N PRO A 248 38.24 2.06 34.10
CA PRO A 248 38.99 2.64 35.22
C PRO A 248 40.04 1.62 35.70
N ASN A 249 41.30 2.06 35.75
CA ASN A 249 42.45 1.28 36.24
C ASN A 249 42.84 0.01 35.45
N TYR A 250 42.86 0.05 34.11
CA TYR A 250 43.66 -0.93 33.37
C TYR A 250 45.14 -0.68 33.69
N LYS A 251 45.75 -1.56 34.50
CA LYS A 251 47.18 -1.50 34.82
C LYS A 251 47.97 -1.39 33.52
N ALA A 252 48.72 -0.30 33.39
CA ALA A 252 49.74 -0.11 32.37
C ALA A 252 50.83 -1.18 32.57
N VAL A 253 50.62 -2.40 32.05
CA VAL A 253 51.65 -3.45 32.05
C VAL A 253 52.40 -3.50 30.71
N ILE A 254 51.96 -2.78 29.68
CA ILE A 254 52.74 -2.63 28.46
C ILE A 254 52.73 -1.17 28.03
N GLN A 255 53.91 -0.54 28.12
CA GLN A 255 54.25 0.77 27.56
C GLN A 255 53.82 0.76 26.09
N THR A 256 52.89 1.61 25.67
CA THR A 256 53.19 2.97 25.18
C THR A 256 51.83 3.62 24.90
N SER A 257 51.64 4.87 25.34
CA SER A 257 50.41 5.67 25.20
C SER A 257 49.16 5.15 25.94
N THR A 258 49.09 5.39 27.27
CA THR A 258 47.77 5.66 27.86
C THR A 258 47.22 6.88 27.14
N SER A 259 46.27 6.65 26.22
CA SER A 259 45.66 7.71 25.41
C SER A 259 45.35 8.92 26.28
N ASP A 260 45.79 10.11 25.88
CA ASP A 260 45.57 11.38 26.62
C ASP A 260 44.08 11.58 26.98
N PHE A 261 43.20 10.97 26.19
CA PHE A 261 41.78 10.87 26.45
C PHE A 261 41.44 10.17 27.79
N SER A 262 42.03 9.00 28.08
CA SER A 262 41.77 8.25 29.31
C SER A 262 42.22 9.01 30.56
N LYS A 263 43.37 9.69 30.50
CA LYS A 263 43.85 10.58 31.58
C LYS A 263 42.89 11.74 31.81
N SER A 264 42.40 12.34 30.73
CA SER A 264 41.44 13.45 30.78
C SER A 264 40.11 13.02 31.40
N VAL A 265 39.58 11.84 31.02
CA VAL A 265 38.35 11.27 31.61
C VAL A 265 38.53 10.99 33.10
N SER A 266 39.65 10.37 33.51
CA SER A 266 39.94 10.13 34.93
C SER A 266 40.00 11.43 35.74
N LYS A 267 40.65 12.48 35.21
CA LYS A 267 40.73 13.80 35.85
C LYS A 267 39.34 14.45 36.02
N ILE A 268 38.47 14.34 35.02
CA ILE A 268 37.09 14.85 35.09
C ILE A 268 36.29 14.11 36.16
N LEU A 269 36.36 12.77 36.20
CA LEU A 269 35.65 11.97 37.21
C LEU A 269 36.14 12.27 38.63
N SER A 270 37.46 12.46 38.83
CA SER A 270 38.02 12.90 40.11
C SER A 270 37.50 14.29 40.51
N GLY A 271 37.49 15.26 39.58
CA GLY A 271 36.97 16.60 39.85
C GLY A 271 35.48 16.63 40.17
N LEU A 272 34.66 15.81 39.50
CA LEU A 272 33.23 15.66 39.84
C LEU A 272 33.05 15.09 41.25
N ASN A 273 33.89 14.14 41.67
CA ASN A 273 33.84 13.58 43.01
C ASN A 273 34.29 14.59 44.08
N GLU A 274 35.26 15.46 43.78
CA GLU A 274 35.74 16.53 44.67
C GLU A 274 34.63 17.55 45.01
N ILE A 275 33.72 17.83 44.06
CA ILE A 275 32.56 18.70 44.28
C ILE A 275 31.31 17.94 44.77
N GLN A 276 31.49 16.74 45.31
CA GLN A 276 30.45 15.87 45.88
C GLN A 276 29.41 15.35 44.86
N ILE A 277 29.71 15.40 43.56
CA ILE A 277 28.92 14.71 42.53
C ILE A 277 29.48 13.29 42.38
N SER A 278 29.13 12.44 43.34
CA SER A 278 29.59 11.05 43.42
C SER A 278 28.74 10.11 42.55
N SER A 279 29.29 8.94 42.20
CA SER A 279 28.63 7.86 41.42
C SER A 279 28.45 8.11 39.91
N VAL A 280 29.12 9.11 39.34
CA VAL A 280 29.13 9.35 37.87
C VAL A 280 30.11 8.41 37.17
N LYS A 281 29.66 7.71 36.12
CA LYS A 281 30.52 6.86 35.27
C LYS A 281 30.97 7.62 34.02
N ALA A 282 32.02 7.14 33.36
CA ALA A 282 32.45 7.71 32.07
C ALA A 282 31.32 7.71 31.02
N THR A 283 30.42 6.72 31.08
CA THR A 283 29.23 6.62 30.23
C THR A 283 28.16 7.67 30.52
N ASP A 284 28.25 8.38 31.65
CA ASP A 284 27.34 9.47 32.01
C ASP A 284 27.84 10.84 31.51
N LEU A 285 29.11 10.96 31.14
CA LEU A 285 29.69 12.21 30.62
C LEU A 285 29.01 12.77 29.36
N PRO A 286 28.46 11.96 28.42
CA PRO A 286 27.68 12.49 27.29
C PRO A 286 26.45 13.29 27.73
N LYS A 287 25.95 13.12 28.95
CA LYS A 287 24.82 13.91 29.48
C LYS A 287 25.19 15.37 29.75
N LEU A 288 26.49 15.71 29.74
CA LEU A 288 27.00 17.08 29.89
C LEU A 288 27.10 17.82 28.55
N LEU A 289 26.80 17.14 27.44
CA LEU A 289 26.75 17.80 26.13
C LEU A 289 25.62 18.84 26.11
N PRO A 290 25.79 19.95 25.37
CA PRO A 290 24.75 20.97 25.26
C PRO A 290 23.46 20.36 24.70
N SER A 291 22.33 20.97 25.06
CA SER A 291 21.05 20.60 24.45
C SER A 291 21.16 20.70 22.93
N ASP A 292 20.63 19.70 22.26
CA ASP A 292 20.71 19.60 20.81
C ASP A 292 19.83 20.70 20.16
N PRO A 293 20.39 21.62 19.36
CA PRO A 293 19.62 22.70 18.75
C PRO A 293 18.53 22.20 17.78
N PHE A 294 18.64 20.95 17.33
CA PHE A 294 17.67 20.33 16.43
C PHE A 294 16.70 19.38 17.15
N ASP A 295 16.68 19.32 18.48
CA ASP A 295 15.75 18.48 19.23
C ASP A 295 14.27 18.70 18.82
N PRO A 296 13.80 19.93 18.57
CA PRO A 296 12.44 20.14 18.06
C PRO A 296 12.17 19.45 16.70
N ALA A 297 13.15 19.48 15.79
CA ALA A 297 13.04 18.81 14.50
C ALA A 297 12.98 17.27 14.67
N LEU A 298 13.74 16.69 15.60
CA LEU A 298 13.66 15.26 15.94
C LEU A 298 12.25 14.88 16.42
N HIS A 299 11.63 15.72 17.24
CA HIS A 299 10.27 15.53 17.71
C HIS A 299 9.24 15.59 16.57
N ILE A 300 9.40 16.51 15.62
CA ILE A 300 8.56 16.59 14.42
C ILE A 300 8.72 15.33 13.56
N MET A 301 9.96 14.95 13.22
CA MET A 301 10.27 13.75 12.43
C MET A 301 9.65 12.50 13.07
N ALA A 302 9.84 12.31 14.37
CA ALA A 302 9.29 11.18 15.11
C ALA A 302 7.75 11.18 15.12
N SER A 303 7.12 12.34 15.29
CA SER A 303 5.65 12.48 15.30
C SER A 303 5.04 12.15 13.93
N VAL A 304 5.63 12.65 12.84
CA VAL A 304 5.19 12.35 11.47
C VAL A 304 5.32 10.85 11.19
N ARG A 305 6.46 10.24 11.51
CA ARG A 305 6.66 8.79 11.32
C ARG A 305 5.73 7.93 12.16
N ALA A 306 5.47 8.33 13.40
CA ALA A 306 4.55 7.62 14.27
C ALA A 306 3.11 7.68 13.74
N TYR A 307 2.67 8.86 13.28
CA TYR A 307 1.38 8.99 12.65
C TYR A 307 1.29 8.16 11.37
N PHE A 308 2.33 8.22 10.51
CA PHE A 308 2.42 7.40 9.31
C PHE A 308 2.20 5.92 9.62
N GLN A 309 2.88 5.36 10.63
CA GLN A 309 2.74 3.94 10.99
C GLN A 309 1.30 3.55 11.34
N VAL A 310 0.60 4.40 12.09
CA VAL A 310 -0.79 4.13 12.48
C VAL A 310 -1.74 4.31 11.29
N ALA A 311 -1.57 5.38 10.51
CA ALA A 311 -2.43 5.70 9.37
C ALA A 311 -2.25 4.70 8.22
N TYR A 312 -1.01 4.34 7.89
CA TYR A 312 -0.69 3.34 6.86
C TYR A 312 -1.37 2.00 7.15
N LYS A 313 -1.24 1.46 8.37
CA LYS A 313 -1.85 0.16 8.71
C LYS A 313 -3.37 0.19 8.54
N ARG A 314 -4.01 1.26 9.02
CA ARG A 314 -5.45 1.45 8.87
C ARG A 314 -5.86 1.58 7.40
N PHE A 315 -5.16 2.39 6.62
CA PHE A 315 -5.49 2.62 5.22
C PHE A 315 -5.23 1.38 4.34
N ALA A 316 -4.13 0.68 4.61
CA ALA A 316 -3.75 -0.54 3.91
C ALA A 316 -4.77 -1.68 4.10
N ASP A 317 -5.45 -1.73 5.25
CA ASP A 317 -6.53 -2.68 5.50
C ASP A 317 -7.88 -2.18 4.93
N ASN A 318 -8.23 -0.92 5.20
CA ASN A 318 -9.54 -0.38 4.84
C ASN A 318 -9.74 -0.20 3.33
N LEU A 319 -8.70 0.16 2.58
CA LEU A 319 -8.86 0.44 1.15
C LEU A 319 -9.19 -0.83 0.35
N PRO A 320 -8.45 -1.96 0.46
CA PRO A 320 -8.85 -3.20 -0.19
C PRO A 320 -10.23 -3.67 0.22
N MET A 321 -10.61 -3.55 1.50
CA MET A 321 -11.95 -3.87 1.98
C MET A 321 -13.04 -3.01 1.34
N ALA A 322 -12.79 -1.72 1.17
CA ALA A 322 -13.73 -0.81 0.52
C ALA A 322 -13.88 -1.11 -0.98
N ILE A 323 -12.78 -1.45 -1.66
CA ILE A 323 -12.83 -1.87 -3.07
C ILE A 323 -13.60 -3.18 -3.19
N ASP A 324 -13.31 -4.17 -2.36
CA ASP A 324 -14.04 -5.45 -2.34
C ASP A 324 -15.54 -5.25 -2.12
N HIS A 325 -15.91 -4.46 -1.11
CA HIS A 325 -17.30 -4.17 -0.79
C HIS A 325 -18.05 -3.47 -1.95
N GLU A 326 -17.50 -2.39 -2.50
CA GLU A 326 -18.20 -1.56 -3.49
C GLU A 326 -18.11 -2.16 -4.91
N LEU A 327 -16.98 -2.75 -5.30
CA LEU A 327 -16.73 -3.25 -6.65
C LEU A 327 -17.12 -4.72 -6.83
N ILE A 328 -16.68 -5.59 -5.93
CA ILE A 328 -16.85 -7.04 -6.05
C ILE A 328 -18.22 -7.43 -5.50
N LEU A 329 -18.45 -7.19 -4.21
CA LEU A 329 -19.69 -7.56 -3.53
C LEU A 329 -20.87 -6.66 -3.92
N GLY A 330 -20.59 -5.42 -4.35
CA GLY A 330 -21.60 -4.50 -4.91
C GLY A 330 -22.33 -5.05 -6.13
N LEU A 331 -21.72 -5.99 -6.87
CA LEU A 331 -22.41 -6.70 -7.94
C LEU A 331 -23.51 -7.63 -7.41
N HIS A 332 -23.31 -8.24 -6.25
CA HIS A 332 -24.25 -9.18 -5.64
C HIS A 332 -25.33 -8.50 -4.79
N GLN A 333 -25.01 -7.35 -4.19
CA GLN A 333 -25.82 -6.69 -3.16
C GLN A 333 -27.30 -6.49 -3.57
N ASP A 334 -28.23 -6.79 -2.65
CA ASP A 334 -29.69 -6.60 -2.78
C ASP A 334 -30.38 -7.24 -4.01
N ARG A 335 -29.80 -8.34 -4.52
CA ARG A 335 -30.18 -8.96 -5.81
C ARG A 335 -30.10 -7.97 -6.97
N GLY A 336 -29.20 -6.98 -6.87
CA GLY A 336 -29.00 -5.93 -7.86
C GLY A 336 -28.74 -6.50 -9.25
N LEU A 337 -27.84 -7.49 -9.35
CA LEU A 337 -27.50 -8.14 -10.61
C LEU A 337 -28.72 -8.75 -11.33
N GLU A 338 -29.57 -9.50 -10.61
CA GLU A 338 -30.75 -10.13 -11.21
C GLU A 338 -31.73 -9.08 -11.72
N LYS A 339 -32.01 -8.05 -10.91
CA LYS A 339 -32.89 -6.93 -11.29
C LYS A 339 -32.34 -6.17 -12.49
N VAL A 340 -31.05 -5.88 -12.51
CA VAL A 340 -30.36 -5.16 -13.59
C VAL A 340 -30.38 -5.97 -14.87
N LEU A 341 -30.14 -7.29 -14.81
CA LEU A 341 -30.22 -8.18 -15.96
C LEU A 341 -31.64 -8.29 -16.52
N LEU A 342 -32.64 -8.56 -15.69
CA LEU A 342 -34.03 -8.68 -16.15
C LEU A 342 -34.54 -7.38 -16.78
N LYS A 343 -34.19 -6.23 -16.18
CA LYS A 343 -34.50 -4.91 -16.73
C LYS A 343 -33.74 -4.63 -18.04
N GLY A 344 -32.43 -4.89 -18.07
CA GLY A 344 -31.57 -4.64 -19.23
C GLY A 344 -31.93 -5.49 -20.44
N LEU A 345 -32.35 -6.74 -20.22
CA LEU A 345 -32.85 -7.62 -21.28
C LEU A 345 -34.27 -7.22 -21.74
N GLY A 346 -35.00 -6.42 -20.96
CA GLY A 346 -36.38 -6.02 -21.26
C GLY A 346 -37.38 -7.18 -21.25
N VAL A 347 -37.07 -8.27 -20.54
CA VAL A 347 -37.92 -9.47 -20.47
C VAL A 347 -39.17 -9.26 -19.61
N THR A 348 -39.19 -8.21 -18.79
CA THR A 348 -40.33 -7.82 -17.94
C THR A 348 -41.27 -6.80 -18.61
N GLY A 349 -40.94 -6.32 -19.81
CA GLY A 349 -41.75 -5.35 -20.56
C GLY A 349 -42.84 -5.98 -21.44
N PRO A 350 -43.65 -5.16 -22.14
CA PRO A 350 -44.73 -5.63 -23.00
C PRO A 350 -44.23 -6.55 -24.14
N ASP A 351 -43.04 -6.28 -24.69
CA ASP A 351 -42.40 -7.10 -25.73
C ASP A 351 -41.51 -8.22 -25.16
N GLY A 352 -41.56 -8.46 -23.84
CA GLY A 352 -40.66 -9.37 -23.14
C GLY A 352 -40.75 -10.81 -23.66
N HIS A 353 -41.95 -11.26 -24.04
CA HIS A 353 -42.14 -12.61 -24.60
C HIS A 353 -41.46 -12.79 -25.96
N GLN A 354 -41.58 -11.79 -26.84
CA GLN A 354 -40.97 -11.80 -28.17
C GLN A 354 -39.43 -11.79 -28.06
N ARG A 355 -38.88 -10.91 -27.20
CA ARG A 355 -37.45 -10.88 -26.89
C ARG A 355 -36.95 -12.21 -26.32
N CYS A 356 -37.72 -12.84 -25.45
CA CYS A 356 -37.35 -14.16 -24.93
C CYS A 356 -37.23 -15.20 -26.04
N LYS A 357 -38.14 -15.17 -27.02
CA LYS A 357 -38.12 -16.08 -28.16
C LYS A 357 -36.90 -15.84 -29.06
N GLU A 358 -36.53 -14.58 -29.27
CA GLU A 358 -35.33 -14.20 -30.02
C GLU A 358 -34.04 -14.67 -29.33
N PHE A 359 -33.93 -14.43 -28.02
CA PHE A 359 -32.77 -14.84 -27.23
C PHE A 359 -32.55 -16.36 -27.18
N LEU A 360 -33.63 -17.15 -27.29
CA LEU A 360 -33.59 -18.61 -27.25
C LEU A 360 -33.44 -19.26 -28.64
N GLN A 361 -33.16 -18.48 -29.70
CA GLN A 361 -32.94 -19.05 -31.03
C GLN A 361 -31.75 -20.01 -31.05
N GLU A 362 -32.01 -21.23 -31.49
CA GLU A 362 -31.00 -22.27 -31.66
C GLU A 362 -30.07 -21.95 -32.84
N PRO A 363 -28.78 -22.33 -32.75
CA PRO A 363 -27.87 -22.23 -33.88
C PRO A 363 -28.37 -22.98 -35.12
N PRO A 364 -28.21 -22.41 -36.34
CA PRO A 364 -28.73 -23.02 -37.57
C PRO A 364 -28.28 -24.46 -37.80
N HIS A 365 -27.02 -24.78 -37.46
CA HIS A 365 -26.49 -26.14 -37.61
C HIS A 365 -27.14 -27.15 -36.64
N LEU A 366 -27.58 -26.71 -35.46
CA LEU A 366 -28.32 -27.56 -34.51
C LEU A 366 -29.75 -27.76 -34.97
N VAL A 367 -30.40 -26.72 -35.50
CA VAL A 367 -31.73 -26.83 -36.10
C VAL A 367 -31.70 -27.83 -37.26
N THR A 368 -30.76 -27.68 -38.19
CA THR A 368 -30.60 -28.61 -39.32
C THR A 368 -30.35 -30.04 -38.83
N ARG A 369 -29.46 -30.23 -37.86
CA ARG A 369 -29.15 -31.56 -37.34
C ARG A 369 -30.33 -32.18 -36.58
N ARG A 370 -31.08 -31.39 -35.82
CA ARG A 370 -32.30 -31.85 -35.14
C ARG A 370 -33.32 -32.30 -36.18
N ASP A 371 -33.55 -31.50 -37.21
CA ASP A 371 -34.50 -31.82 -38.28
C ASP A 371 -34.08 -33.07 -39.07
N GLU A 372 -32.77 -33.26 -39.30
CA GLU A 372 -32.23 -34.49 -39.89
C GLU A 372 -32.46 -35.72 -39.00
N LEU A 373 -32.19 -35.60 -37.70
CA LEU A 373 -32.40 -36.69 -36.73
C LEU A 373 -33.88 -37.02 -36.56
N GLN A 374 -34.74 -36.02 -36.54
CA GLN A 374 -36.20 -36.16 -36.50
C GLN A 374 -36.70 -36.96 -37.72
N LYS A 375 -36.26 -36.58 -38.93
CA LYS A 375 -36.62 -37.30 -40.16
C LYS A 375 -36.11 -38.74 -40.16
N LYS A 376 -34.92 -39.00 -39.60
CA LYS A 376 -34.40 -40.38 -39.44
C LYS A 376 -35.25 -41.20 -38.46
N LEU A 377 -35.65 -40.59 -37.34
CA LEU A 377 -36.52 -41.22 -36.36
C LEU A 377 -37.87 -41.58 -36.98
N GLU A 378 -38.51 -40.63 -37.68
CA GLU A 378 -39.80 -40.85 -38.36
C GLU A 378 -39.73 -41.99 -39.37
N ARG A 379 -38.64 -42.06 -40.16
CA ARG A 379 -38.40 -43.17 -41.10
C ARG A 379 -38.25 -44.52 -40.39
N LEU A 380 -37.51 -44.55 -39.28
CA LEU A 380 -37.32 -45.77 -38.50
C LEU A 380 -38.63 -46.23 -37.84
N ASP A 381 -39.43 -45.30 -37.32
CA ASP A 381 -40.75 -45.62 -36.75
C ASP A 381 -41.73 -46.11 -37.82
N SER A 382 -41.70 -45.55 -39.02
CA SER A 382 -42.49 -46.05 -40.16
C SER A 382 -42.08 -47.46 -40.54
N ALA A 383 -40.78 -47.72 -40.71
CA ALA A 383 -40.27 -49.06 -41.04
C ALA A 383 -40.58 -50.08 -39.94
N LYS A 384 -40.53 -49.66 -38.66
CA LYS A 384 -40.91 -50.49 -37.52
C LYS A 384 -42.40 -50.86 -37.56
N LYS A 385 -43.28 -49.92 -37.90
CA LYS A 385 -44.73 -50.18 -38.06
C LYS A 385 -44.98 -51.18 -39.20
N GLU A 386 -44.36 -50.97 -40.36
CA GLU A 386 -44.48 -51.89 -41.50
C GLU A 386 -43.99 -53.31 -41.16
N LEU A 387 -42.88 -53.43 -40.40
CA LEU A 387 -42.40 -54.74 -39.94
C LEU A 387 -43.35 -55.42 -38.95
N LEU A 388 -44.01 -54.65 -38.09
CA LEU A 388 -45.01 -55.19 -37.15
C LEU A 388 -46.29 -55.63 -37.89
N ASP A 389 -46.70 -54.88 -38.92
CA ASP A 389 -47.86 -55.20 -39.76
C ASP A 389 -47.62 -56.44 -40.64
N LEU A 390 -46.36 -56.78 -40.95
CA LEU A 390 -45.99 -58.02 -41.66
C LEU A 390 -45.98 -59.27 -40.76
N TRP A 391 -46.06 -59.09 -39.44
CA TRP A 391 -46.01 -60.18 -38.44
C TRP A 391 -47.37 -60.45 -37.77
N LEU A 392 -48.42 -59.73 -38.17
CA LEU A 392 -49.84 -59.93 -37.86
C LEU A 392 -50.56 -60.48 -39.09
#